data_AF-A0A923B679-F1
#
_entry.id   AF-A0A923B679-F1
#
_cell.length_a   1.000
_cell.length_b   1.000
_cell.length_c   1.000
_cell.angle_alpha   90.00
_cell.angle_beta   90.00
_cell.angle_gamma   90.00
#
_symmetry.space_group_name_H-M   'P 1'
#
loop_
_entity.id
_entity.type
_entity.pdbx_description
1 polymer ?
#
loop_
_entity_poly.entity_id
_entity_poly.type
_entity_poly.pdbx_seq_one_letter_code
_entity_poly.pdbx_strand_id
1 'polypeptide(L)'
;MLDEIGGDCLRQARRSNAARIILTNQSTGGKALKISVPIAGFGFLVAAMAAPLAAQGKGETLSAKEPAGIVLALLNAGYDATLETDDFDDPLIKFEGDGYKYDMLFYGCDETTHEGCDSVQLRVGFDRAKPWNAADAMELSRENRYTAVALDDEGDPYLFWDIVTGDGIPAAVLIDSVQRFEGNAELAAEAIFAEENAEEGADAASATAE
;
A
#
# COMPACT_ATOMS: atom_id res chain seq x y z
N MET A 1 37.50 5.00 -31.60
CA MET A 1 37.10 3.57 -31.69
C MET A 1 36.75 3.11 -30.29
N LEU A 2 35.60 3.58 -29.79
CA LEU A 2 34.73 3.06 -28.72
C LEU A 2 33.60 4.12 -28.55
N ASP A 3 32.91 4.39 -29.65
CA ASP A 3 31.63 5.11 -29.72
C ASP A 3 30.65 4.11 -30.36
N GLU A 4 29.38 4.10 -29.93
CA GLU A 4 28.26 3.24 -30.38
C GLU A 4 27.81 2.09 -29.44
N ILE A 5 27.51 2.36 -28.17
CA ILE A 5 26.54 1.52 -27.41
C ILE A 5 25.64 2.39 -26.51
N GLY A 6 24.91 3.36 -27.10
CA GLY A 6 24.03 4.25 -26.34
C GLY A 6 22.83 4.83 -27.09
N GLY A 7 22.48 4.28 -28.27
CA GLY A 7 21.47 4.88 -29.16
C GLY A 7 20.14 4.14 -29.30
N ASP A 8 20.03 2.90 -28.82
CA ASP A 8 18.92 2.01 -29.21
C ASP A 8 17.84 1.76 -28.13
N CYS A 9 17.98 2.33 -26.93
CA CYS A 9 16.93 2.18 -25.90
C CYS A 9 15.79 3.22 -26.02
N LEU A 10 16.00 4.34 -26.73
CA LEU A 10 15.03 5.44 -26.84
C LEU A 10 14.15 5.41 -28.09
N ARG A 11 14.28 4.42 -28.98
CA ARG A 11 13.40 4.24 -30.15
C ARG A 11 12.22 3.28 -29.91
N GLN A 12 12.15 2.59 -28.78
CA GLN A 12 11.06 1.66 -28.48
C GLN A 12 9.85 2.34 -27.80
N ALA A 13 9.98 3.57 -27.31
CA ALA A 13 8.94 4.28 -26.54
C ALA A 13 7.92 5.10 -27.37
N ARG A 14 7.95 5.03 -28.72
CA ARG A 14 6.97 5.69 -29.62
C ARG A 14 6.18 4.70 -30.49
N ARG A 15 5.58 3.70 -29.86
CA ARG A 15 4.45 2.95 -30.44
C ARG A 15 3.31 2.82 -29.44
N SER A 16 2.79 3.96 -28.99
CA SER A 16 1.40 4.05 -28.54
C SER A 16 0.49 3.82 -29.74
N ASN A 17 0.06 2.58 -29.95
CA ASN A 17 -1.15 2.29 -30.71
C ASN A 17 -2.21 1.80 -29.73
N ALA A 18 -3.28 2.57 -29.66
CA ALA A 18 -4.48 2.35 -28.87
C ALA A 18 -4.96 0.88 -28.95
N ALA A 19 -4.76 0.13 -27.87
CA ALA A 19 -5.49 -1.11 -27.63
C ALA A 19 -6.85 -0.74 -27.04
N ARG A 20 -7.77 -0.41 -27.94
CA ARG A 20 -9.21 -0.30 -27.67
C ARG A 20 -9.68 -1.72 -27.34
N ILE A 21 -9.75 -2.07 -26.05
CA ILE A 21 -10.35 -3.33 -25.59
C ILE A 21 -11.86 -3.22 -25.84
N ILE A 22 -12.26 -3.61 -27.05
CA ILE A 22 -13.65 -3.90 -27.38
C ILE A 22 -13.94 -5.26 -26.72
N LEU A 23 -14.69 -5.24 -25.63
CA LEU A 23 -15.37 -6.41 -25.07
C LEU A 23 -16.40 -6.91 -26.12
N THR A 24 -15.94 -7.71 -27.08
CA THR A 24 -16.85 -8.49 -27.92
C THR A 24 -17.29 -9.71 -27.13
N ASN A 25 -18.51 -9.66 -26.61
CA ASN A 25 -19.25 -10.81 -26.08
C ASN A 25 -19.40 -11.86 -27.18
N GLN A 26 -18.58 -12.90 -27.16
CA GLN A 26 -18.72 -14.07 -28.03
C GLN A 26 -19.83 -14.96 -27.47
N SER A 27 -21.08 -14.58 -27.79
CA SER A 27 -22.25 -15.45 -27.68
C SER A 27 -22.10 -16.58 -28.71
N THR A 28 -21.67 -17.75 -28.26
CA THR A 28 -21.61 -18.96 -29.08
C THR A 28 -23.03 -19.41 -29.42
N GLY A 29 -23.26 -19.58 -30.73
CA GLY A 29 -24.54 -19.99 -31.30
C GLY A 29 -25.05 -21.30 -30.72
N GLY A 30 -26.14 -21.22 -29.97
CA GLY A 30 -26.95 -22.36 -29.59
C GLY A 30 -27.64 -22.96 -30.82
N LYS A 31 -27.29 -24.20 -31.16
CA LYS A 31 -28.13 -25.04 -32.01
C LYS A 31 -29.45 -25.26 -31.27
N ALA A 32 -30.56 -24.85 -31.87
CA ALA A 32 -31.91 -25.12 -31.36
C ALA A 32 -32.18 -26.64 -31.38
N LEU A 33 -31.92 -27.29 -30.25
CA LEU A 33 -32.31 -28.67 -30.00
C LEU A 33 -33.79 -28.67 -29.64
N LYS A 34 -34.64 -29.07 -30.58
CA LYS A 34 -36.08 -29.29 -30.36
C LYS A 34 -36.26 -30.50 -29.43
N ILE A 35 -36.46 -30.25 -28.15
CA ILE A 35 -36.83 -31.28 -27.18
C ILE A 35 -38.35 -31.43 -27.23
N SER A 36 -38.82 -32.48 -27.92
CA SER A 36 -40.18 -32.99 -27.78
C SER A 36 -40.28 -33.76 -26.48
N VAL A 37 -41.06 -33.25 -25.51
CA VAL A 37 -41.35 -33.92 -24.24
C VAL A 37 -42.58 -34.81 -24.42
N PRO A 38 -42.49 -36.15 -24.36
CA PRO A 38 -43.66 -36.97 -24.16
C PRO A 38 -44.07 -36.92 -22.68
N ILE A 39 -45.30 -36.48 -22.45
CA ILE A 39 -46.00 -36.55 -21.18
C ILE A 39 -46.29 -38.02 -20.89
N ALA A 40 -45.50 -38.65 -20.02
CA ALA A 40 -45.88 -39.85 -19.29
C ALA A 40 -44.96 -40.01 -18.08
N GLY A 41 -45.57 -40.06 -16.89
CA GLY A 41 -44.91 -39.81 -15.62
C GLY A 41 -43.79 -40.77 -15.25
N PHE A 42 -42.85 -40.24 -14.48
CA PHE A 42 -42.19 -40.89 -13.35
C PHE A 42 -41.55 -39.75 -12.54
N GLY A 43 -41.91 -39.66 -11.26
CA GLY A 43 -41.47 -38.57 -10.39
C GLY A 43 -39.96 -38.45 -10.33
N PHE A 44 -39.44 -37.26 -10.60
CA PHE A 44 -38.05 -36.92 -10.33
C PHE A 44 -38.05 -35.73 -9.37
N LEU A 45 -37.71 -36.03 -8.11
CA LEU A 45 -37.39 -35.03 -7.09
C LEU A 45 -36.28 -34.12 -7.65
N VAL A 46 -36.60 -32.87 -7.98
CA VAL A 46 -35.58 -31.84 -8.17
C VAL A 46 -35.17 -31.38 -6.78
N ALA A 47 -34.18 -32.06 -6.20
CA ALA A 47 -33.48 -31.58 -5.03
C ALA A 47 -32.73 -30.30 -5.43
N ALA A 48 -33.25 -29.14 -5.02
CA ALA A 48 -32.57 -27.87 -5.12
C ALA A 48 -31.28 -27.95 -4.30
N MET A 49 -30.13 -28.07 -4.99
CA MET A 49 -28.82 -27.89 -4.39
C MET A 49 -28.67 -26.41 -4.03
N ALA A 50 -29.13 -26.03 -2.85
CA ALA A 50 -28.67 -24.82 -2.18
C ALA A 50 -27.20 -25.06 -1.85
N ALA A 51 -26.29 -24.62 -2.74
CA ALA A 51 -24.89 -24.50 -2.38
C ALA A 51 -24.80 -23.60 -1.16
N PRO A 52 -24.05 -23.96 -0.10
CA PRO A 52 -23.80 -23.05 0.99
C PRO A 52 -23.11 -21.83 0.39
N LEU A 53 -23.78 -20.67 0.45
CA LEU A 53 -23.09 -19.39 0.33
C LEU A 53 -21.97 -19.44 1.36
N ALA A 54 -20.74 -19.25 0.89
CA ALA A 54 -19.52 -19.34 1.65
C ALA A 54 -19.71 -18.80 3.07
N ALA A 55 -19.23 -19.55 4.05
CA ALA A 55 -18.87 -18.99 5.34
C ALA A 55 -18.00 -17.76 5.03
N GLN A 56 -18.56 -16.56 5.18
CA GLN A 56 -17.75 -15.39 5.42
C GLN A 56 -17.05 -15.73 6.73
N GLY A 57 -15.80 -16.20 6.64
CA GLY A 57 -14.96 -16.41 7.80
C GLY A 57 -15.10 -15.16 8.64
N LYS A 58 -15.26 -15.31 9.96
CA LYS A 58 -15.11 -14.18 10.87
C LYS A 58 -13.78 -13.56 10.48
N GLY A 59 -13.83 -12.38 9.86
CA GLY A 59 -12.63 -11.72 9.36
C GLY A 59 -11.69 -11.63 10.53
N GLU A 60 -10.43 -12.02 10.32
CA GLU A 60 -9.39 -11.80 11.32
C GLU A 60 -9.45 -10.34 11.75
N THR A 61 -9.55 -10.11 13.06
CA THR A 61 -9.58 -8.78 13.65
C THR A 61 -8.24 -8.51 14.29
N LEU A 62 -7.68 -7.34 14.04
CA LEU A 62 -6.39 -6.90 14.55
C LEU A 62 -6.59 -5.74 15.49
N SER A 63 -5.91 -5.77 16.64
CA SER A 63 -5.92 -4.71 17.64
C SER A 63 -4.48 -4.36 18.02
N ALA A 64 -4.23 -3.10 18.35
CA ALA A 64 -2.98 -2.63 18.91
C ALA A 64 -2.66 -3.30 20.26
N LYS A 65 -3.68 -3.84 20.94
CA LYS A 65 -3.53 -4.66 22.16
C LYS A 65 -2.78 -5.98 21.90
N GLU A 66 -2.73 -6.44 20.65
CA GLU A 66 -2.09 -7.70 20.26
C GLU A 66 -1.10 -7.49 19.10
N PRO A 67 0.08 -6.87 19.34
CA PRO A 67 1.06 -6.53 18.30
C PRO A 67 1.49 -7.72 17.45
N ALA A 68 1.65 -8.90 18.07
CA ALA A 68 2.03 -10.13 17.37
C ALA A 68 1.02 -10.55 16.29
N GLY A 69 -0.26 -10.27 16.49
CA GLY A 69 -1.29 -10.53 15.47
C GLY A 69 -1.11 -9.63 14.26
N ILE A 70 -0.75 -8.37 14.47
CA ILE A 70 -0.48 -7.41 13.39
C ILE A 70 0.75 -7.84 12.58
N VAL A 71 1.83 -8.29 13.24
CA VAL A 71 3.02 -8.83 12.55
C VAL A 71 2.65 -10.01 11.66
N LEU A 72 1.88 -10.97 12.16
CA LEU A 72 1.45 -12.12 11.36
C LEU A 72 0.63 -11.68 10.14
N ALA A 73 -0.25 -10.68 10.29
CA ALA A 73 -1.01 -10.14 9.19
C ALA A 73 -0.12 -9.47 8.12
N LEU A 74 0.88 -8.70 8.54
CA LEU A 74 1.86 -8.09 7.64
C LEU A 74 2.70 -9.14 6.90
N LEU A 75 3.21 -10.16 7.61
CA LEU A 75 3.94 -11.27 7.00
C LEU A 75 3.08 -12.02 5.97
N ASN A 76 1.80 -12.27 6.29
CA ASN A 76 0.84 -12.89 5.38
C ASN A 76 0.52 -12.01 4.16
N ALA A 77 0.62 -10.68 4.29
CA ALA A 77 0.47 -9.73 3.21
C ALA A 77 1.75 -9.56 2.36
N GLY A 78 2.86 -10.17 2.76
CA GLY A 78 4.12 -10.20 2.01
C GLY A 78 5.19 -9.22 2.47
N TYR A 79 4.96 -8.50 3.57
CA TYR A 79 5.97 -7.63 4.18
C TYR A 79 6.97 -8.44 5.00
N ASP A 80 8.22 -7.99 5.04
CA ASP A 80 9.18 -8.44 6.05
C ASP A 80 9.00 -7.58 7.31
N ALA A 81 8.23 -8.09 8.27
CA ALA A 81 7.84 -7.33 9.46
C ALA A 81 8.47 -7.92 10.73
N THR A 82 9.07 -7.07 11.56
CA THR A 82 9.70 -7.43 12.84
C THR A 82 9.04 -6.69 14.00
N LEU A 83 8.80 -7.42 15.10
CA LEU A 83 8.35 -6.82 16.37
C LEU A 83 9.58 -6.46 17.21
N GLU A 84 9.66 -5.20 17.60
CA GLU A 84 10.66 -4.59 18.46
C GLU A 84 9.97 -3.75 19.55
N THR A 85 10.75 -2.94 20.25
CA THR A 85 10.28 -1.93 21.21
C THR A 85 10.83 -0.56 20.82
N ASP A 86 10.09 0.49 21.10
CA ASP A 86 10.54 1.87 20.92
C ASP A 86 11.37 2.37 22.13
N ASP A 87 11.71 3.65 22.12
CA ASP A 87 12.52 4.29 23.18
C ASP A 87 11.76 4.42 24.52
N PHE A 88 10.45 4.14 24.55
CA PHE A 88 9.59 4.17 25.72
C PHE A 88 9.16 2.76 26.17
N ASP A 89 9.82 1.72 25.66
CA ASP A 89 9.50 0.31 25.88
C ASP A 89 8.12 -0.13 25.34
N ASP A 90 7.45 0.71 24.56
CA ASP A 90 6.19 0.37 23.90
C ASP A 90 6.45 -0.48 22.63
N PRO A 91 5.48 -1.30 22.20
CA PRO A 91 5.65 -2.12 21.00
C PRO A 91 5.93 -1.27 19.75
N LEU A 92 6.82 -1.76 18.91
CA LEU A 92 7.14 -1.16 17.61
C LEU A 92 7.19 -2.25 16.56
N ILE A 93 6.53 -2.07 15.43
CA ILE A 93 6.71 -2.96 14.27
C ILE A 93 7.48 -2.22 13.20
N LYS A 94 8.59 -2.80 12.74
CA LYS A 94 9.34 -2.32 11.57
C LYS A 94 9.02 -3.17 10.36
N PHE A 95 8.87 -2.55 9.20
CA PHE A 95 8.66 -3.26 7.95
C PHE A 95 9.18 -2.44 6.75
N GLU A 96 9.38 -3.10 5.61
CA GLU A 96 9.88 -2.46 4.39
C GLU A 96 8.89 -2.62 3.23
N GLY A 97 8.83 -1.60 2.38
CA GLY A 97 8.02 -1.61 1.17
C GLY A 97 8.34 -0.46 0.23
N ASP A 98 8.29 -0.71 -1.08
CA ASP A 98 8.62 0.24 -2.14
C ASP A 98 9.98 0.98 -1.96
N GLY A 99 10.94 0.34 -1.31
CA GLY A 99 12.28 0.89 -1.06
C GLY A 99 12.39 1.77 0.19
N TYR A 100 11.30 1.92 0.96
CA TYR A 100 11.26 2.67 2.20
C TYR A 100 11.15 1.77 3.42
N LYS A 101 11.61 2.28 4.56
CA LYS A 101 11.47 1.64 5.86
C LYS A 101 10.37 2.34 6.64
N TYR A 102 9.42 1.55 7.12
CA TYR A 102 8.27 2.02 7.84
C TYR A 102 8.32 1.54 9.28
N ASP A 103 7.89 2.42 10.16
CA ASP A 103 7.61 2.13 11.54
C ASP A 103 6.09 2.10 11.75
N MET A 104 5.61 1.14 12.52
CA MET A 104 4.26 1.15 13.10
C MET A 104 4.41 1.25 14.61
N LEU A 105 4.21 2.46 15.13
CA LEU A 105 4.30 2.78 16.55
C LEU A 105 2.97 2.48 17.23
N PHE A 106 3.02 2.07 18.50
CA PHE A 106 1.84 1.75 19.29
C PHE A 106 1.58 2.87 20.30
N TYR A 107 0.32 3.27 20.46
CA TYR A 107 -0.06 4.40 21.30
C TYR A 107 -1.24 4.05 22.22
N GLY A 108 -1.29 4.76 23.36
CA GLY A 108 -2.32 4.54 24.39
C GLY A 108 -2.07 3.26 25.20
N CYS A 109 -0.80 2.83 25.31
CA CYS A 109 -0.40 1.69 26.12
C CYS A 109 -0.44 2.04 27.61
N ASP A 110 -0.55 1.02 28.47
CA ASP A 110 -0.40 1.20 29.91
C ASP A 110 1.03 1.66 30.25
N GLU A 111 1.18 2.76 30.99
CA GLU A 111 2.49 3.37 31.29
C GLU A 111 3.44 2.48 32.11
N THR A 112 2.93 1.43 32.78
CA THR A 112 3.75 0.55 33.62
C THR A 112 4.03 -0.79 32.94
N THR A 113 3.06 -1.34 32.22
CA THR A 113 3.20 -2.65 31.57
C THR A 113 3.55 -2.57 30.10
N HIS A 114 3.38 -1.41 29.45
CA HIS A 114 3.58 -1.23 28.00
C HIS A 114 2.68 -2.14 27.16
N GLU A 115 1.51 -2.50 27.71
CA GLU A 115 0.54 -3.40 27.09
C GLU A 115 -0.79 -2.68 26.87
N GLY A 116 -1.70 -3.30 26.09
CA GLY A 116 -3.08 -2.85 26.00
C GLY A 116 -3.30 -1.57 25.19
N CYS A 117 -2.39 -1.26 24.26
CA CYS A 117 -2.43 -0.08 23.40
C CYS A 117 -3.74 0.05 22.60
N ASP A 118 -4.16 1.29 22.30
CA ASP A 118 -5.45 1.60 21.68
C ASP A 118 -5.36 1.84 20.16
N SER A 119 -4.22 2.35 19.70
CA SER A 119 -4.00 2.78 18.31
C SER A 119 -2.60 2.47 17.83
N VAL A 120 -2.44 2.48 16.51
CA VAL A 120 -1.13 2.45 15.85
C VAL A 120 -0.93 3.70 15.00
N GLN A 121 0.31 4.11 14.79
CA GLN A 121 0.69 5.14 13.82
C GLN A 121 1.65 4.53 12.81
N LEU A 122 1.30 4.64 11.52
CA LEU A 122 2.24 4.37 10.44
C LEU A 122 3.16 5.58 10.30
N ARG A 123 4.47 5.37 10.18
CA ARG A 123 5.48 6.43 10.04
C ARG A 123 6.55 6.05 9.02
N VAL A 124 6.99 7.05 8.24
CA VAL A 124 8.18 6.97 7.38
C VAL A 124 8.91 8.30 7.45
N GLY A 125 10.25 8.25 7.45
CA GLY A 125 11.12 9.43 7.44
C GLY A 125 11.90 9.52 6.12
N PHE A 126 12.22 10.74 5.71
CA PHE A 126 12.99 11.02 4.51
C PHE A 126 14.19 11.90 4.86
N ASP A 127 15.39 11.36 4.67
CA ASP A 127 16.66 12.06 4.86
C ASP A 127 16.95 12.92 3.63
N ARG A 128 17.01 14.25 3.80
CA ARG A 128 17.30 15.20 2.72
C ARG A 128 18.72 15.72 2.85
N ALA A 129 19.34 16.00 1.70
CA ALA A 129 20.63 16.68 1.67
C ALA A 129 20.54 18.14 2.18
N LYS A 130 19.36 18.75 2.08
CA LYS A 130 19.08 20.10 2.61
C LYS A 130 17.79 20.12 3.43
N PRO A 131 17.74 20.92 4.52
CA PRO A 131 16.53 21.10 5.31
C PRO A 131 15.34 21.47 4.43
N TRP A 132 14.21 20.80 4.62
CA TRP A 132 12.99 21.16 3.90
C TRP A 132 12.29 22.36 4.53
N ASN A 133 11.48 23.05 3.74
CA ASN A 133 10.76 24.22 4.25
C ASN A 133 9.38 23.82 4.79
N ALA A 134 8.99 24.44 5.90
CA ALA A 134 7.74 24.12 6.58
C ALA A 134 6.47 24.46 5.75
N ALA A 135 6.57 25.42 4.82
CA ALA A 135 5.42 25.79 3.98
C ALA A 135 5.06 24.66 3.01
N ASP A 136 6.06 24.05 2.38
CA ASP A 136 5.88 22.92 1.46
C ASP A 136 5.46 21.66 2.22
N ALA A 137 6.02 21.41 3.41
CA ALA A 137 5.56 20.32 4.28
C ALA A 137 4.08 20.45 4.67
N MET A 138 3.62 21.68 4.96
CA MET A 138 2.22 21.96 5.22
C MET A 138 1.36 21.76 3.97
N GLU A 139 1.81 22.20 2.80
CA GLU A 139 1.07 21.99 1.55
C GLU A 139 0.95 20.51 1.21
N LEU A 140 2.03 19.74 1.39
CA LEU A 140 2.02 18.29 1.18
C LEU A 140 0.95 17.61 2.03
N SER A 141 0.79 18.01 3.29
CA SER A 141 -0.28 17.50 4.18
C SER A 141 -1.68 17.90 3.72
N ARG A 142 -1.83 19.05 3.04
CA ARG A 142 -3.12 19.52 2.51
C ARG A 142 -3.54 18.75 1.26
N GLU A 143 -2.57 18.39 0.43
CA GLU A 143 -2.80 17.71 -0.84
C GLU A 143 -2.95 16.18 -0.67
N ASN A 144 -2.30 15.59 0.33
CA ASN A 144 -2.26 14.14 0.52
C ASN A 144 -3.19 13.69 1.65
N ARG A 145 -4.23 12.94 1.28
CA ARG A 145 -5.18 12.40 2.25
C ARG A 145 -4.53 11.24 3.00
N TYR A 146 -4.64 11.28 4.33
CA TYR A 146 -4.03 10.31 5.24
C TYR A 146 -2.50 10.42 5.35
N THR A 147 -1.99 11.62 5.12
CA THR A 147 -0.58 11.94 5.28
C THR A 147 -0.50 13.25 6.04
N ALA A 148 -0.12 13.16 7.29
CA ALA A 148 0.31 14.35 8.03
C ALA A 148 1.84 14.39 8.02
N VAL A 149 2.40 15.59 7.95
CA VAL A 149 3.84 15.84 7.79
C VAL A 149 4.34 16.64 8.98
N ALA A 150 5.51 16.28 9.49
CA ALA A 150 6.28 17.07 10.43
C ALA A 150 7.73 17.12 9.95
N LEU A 151 8.46 18.15 10.35
CA LEU A 151 9.90 18.23 10.17
C LEU A 151 10.57 17.95 11.51
N ASP A 152 11.67 17.23 11.50
CA ASP A 152 12.53 17.12 12.68
C ASP A 152 13.41 18.37 12.87
N ASP A 153 14.36 18.28 13.82
CA ASP A 153 15.26 19.38 14.16
C ASP A 153 16.26 19.71 13.03
N GLU A 154 16.51 18.77 12.10
CA GLU A 154 17.41 18.90 10.96
C GLU A 154 16.65 19.39 9.71
N GLY A 155 15.31 19.36 9.76
CA GLY A 155 14.42 19.78 8.69
C GLY A 155 14.01 18.63 7.77
N ASP A 156 14.21 17.39 8.20
CA ASP A 156 13.86 16.19 7.47
C ASP A 156 12.39 15.81 7.70
N PRO A 157 11.62 15.56 6.62
CA PRO A 157 10.22 15.26 6.77
C PRO A 157 9.95 13.83 7.26
N TYR A 158 9.03 13.75 8.21
CA TYR A 158 8.34 12.53 8.61
C TYR A 158 6.88 12.60 8.16
N LEU A 159 6.40 11.49 7.60
CA LEU A 159 4.98 11.28 7.32
C LEU A 159 4.38 10.37 8.37
N PHE A 160 3.13 10.63 8.73
CA PHE A 160 2.40 9.82 9.68
C PHE A 160 0.92 9.65 9.33
N TRP A 161 0.38 8.49 9.72
CA TRP A 161 -1.04 8.18 9.69
C TRP A 161 -1.45 7.34 10.90
N ASP A 162 -2.25 7.92 11.79
CA ASP A 162 -2.85 7.26 12.95
C ASP A 162 -4.10 6.43 12.61
N ILE A 163 -4.18 5.24 13.19
CA ILE A 163 -5.27 4.29 13.05
C ILE A 163 -5.71 3.83 14.45
N VAL A 164 -6.93 4.20 14.84
CA VAL A 164 -7.55 3.70 16.07
C VAL A 164 -8.03 2.26 15.82
N THR A 165 -7.55 1.33 16.64
CA THR A 165 -7.90 -0.10 16.51
C THR A 165 -8.94 -0.52 17.54
N GLY A 166 -8.92 0.07 18.74
CA GLY A 166 -9.81 -0.29 19.84
C GLY A 166 -9.74 -1.80 20.14
N ASP A 167 -10.91 -2.44 20.25
CA ASP A 167 -10.99 -3.89 20.48
C ASP A 167 -10.77 -4.72 19.20
N GLY A 168 -10.56 -4.07 18.06
CA GLY A 168 -10.14 -4.71 16.82
C GLY A 168 -10.79 -4.12 15.57
N ILE A 169 -10.00 -4.03 14.50
CA ILE A 169 -10.46 -3.70 13.14
C ILE A 169 -10.25 -4.91 12.22
N PRO A 170 -11.02 -5.04 11.12
CA PRO A 170 -10.77 -6.13 10.17
C PRO A 170 -9.35 -6.06 9.62
N ALA A 171 -8.65 -7.20 9.55
CA ALA A 171 -7.27 -7.28 9.07
C ALA A 171 -7.10 -6.64 7.68
N ALA A 172 -8.06 -6.88 6.79
CA ALA A 172 -8.07 -6.29 5.46
C ALA A 172 -8.11 -4.74 5.48
N VAL A 173 -8.72 -4.12 6.50
CA VAL A 173 -8.74 -2.66 6.64
C VAL A 173 -7.38 -2.14 7.11
N LEU A 174 -6.71 -2.83 8.04
CA LEU A 174 -5.36 -2.43 8.48
C LEU A 174 -4.37 -2.57 7.33
N ILE A 175 -4.39 -3.70 6.60
CA ILE A 175 -3.50 -3.93 5.46
C ILE A 175 -3.78 -2.94 4.31
N ASP A 176 -5.04 -2.62 4.00
CA ASP A 176 -5.37 -1.57 3.02
C ASP A 176 -4.86 -0.18 3.47
N SER A 177 -4.82 0.08 4.78
CA SER A 177 -4.26 1.33 5.31
C SER A 177 -2.74 1.39 5.13
N VAL A 178 -2.04 0.29 5.39
CA VAL A 178 -0.59 0.18 5.13
C VAL A 178 -0.28 0.44 3.66
N GLN A 179 -0.95 -0.26 2.74
CA GLN A 179 -0.73 -0.12 1.30
C GLN A 179 -1.03 1.29 0.77
N ARG A 180 -2.07 1.94 1.30
CA ARG A 180 -2.37 3.34 0.95
C ARG A 180 -1.33 4.31 1.50
N PHE A 181 -0.80 4.04 2.68
CA PHE A 181 0.27 4.85 3.25
C PHE A 181 1.55 4.76 2.42
N GLU A 182 1.91 3.56 1.97
CA GLU A 182 3.05 3.36 1.06
C GLU A 182 2.89 4.13 -0.26
N GLY A 183 1.72 4.01 -0.91
CA GLY A 183 1.45 4.77 -2.12
C GLY A 183 1.50 6.29 -1.90
N ASN A 184 1.05 6.77 -0.73
CA ASN A 184 1.19 8.19 -0.38
C ASN A 184 2.65 8.57 -0.09
N ALA A 185 3.45 7.67 0.49
CA ALA A 185 4.87 7.90 0.73
C ALA A 185 5.66 8.01 -0.58
N GLU A 186 5.36 7.17 -1.57
CA GLU A 186 5.94 7.25 -2.92
C GLU A 186 5.60 8.61 -3.59
N LEU A 187 4.32 9.01 -3.54
CA LEU A 187 3.89 10.31 -4.08
C LEU A 187 4.52 11.49 -3.35
N ALA A 188 4.64 11.41 -2.02
CA ALA A 188 5.27 12.43 -1.22
C ALA A 188 6.77 12.54 -1.49
N ALA A 189 7.46 11.43 -1.72
CA ALA A 189 8.89 11.41 -2.03
C ALA A 189 9.21 12.21 -3.29
N GLU A 190 8.35 12.16 -4.31
CA GLU A 190 8.50 12.99 -5.53
C GLU A 190 8.54 14.49 -5.18
N ALA A 191 7.65 14.95 -4.32
CA ALA A 191 7.60 16.35 -3.87
C ALA A 191 8.78 16.71 -2.95
N ILE A 192 9.11 15.83 -2.00
CA ILE A 192 10.17 16.04 -1.00
C ILE A 192 11.54 16.20 -1.67
N PHE A 193 11.84 15.36 -2.67
CA PHE A 193 13.14 15.35 -3.36
C PHE A 193 13.16 16.16 -4.67
N ALA A 194 12.06 16.84 -5.03
CA ALA A 194 11.96 17.56 -6.30
C ALA A 194 13.12 18.57 -6.53
N GLU A 195 13.46 19.33 -5.49
CA GLU A 195 14.54 20.33 -5.54
C GLU A 195 15.91 19.66 -5.73
N GLU A 196 16.19 18.61 -4.97
CA GLU A 196 17.48 17.89 -4.99
C GLU A 196 17.69 17.16 -6.32
N ASN A 197 16.64 16.50 -6.82
CA ASN A 197 16.65 15.84 -8.12
C ASN A 197 16.88 16.84 -9.27
N ALA A 198 16.30 18.05 -9.17
CA ALA A 198 16.48 19.08 -10.19
C ALA A 198 17.92 19.64 -10.19
N GLU A 199 18.52 19.79 -9.00
CA GLU A 199 19.92 20.20 -8.86
C GLU A 199 20.87 19.13 -9.40
N GLU A 200 20.69 17.85 -9.03
CA GLU A 200 21.50 16.74 -9.52
C GLU A 200 21.43 16.63 -11.06
N GLY A 201 20.23 16.78 -11.63
CA GLY A 201 20.03 16.79 -13.08
C GLY A 201 20.75 17.95 -13.78
N ALA A 202 20.79 19.13 -13.16
CA ALA A 202 21.50 20.30 -13.69
C ALA A 202 23.03 20.10 -13.63
N ASP A 203 23.54 19.56 -12.52
CA ASP A 203 24.96 19.27 -12.34
C ASP A 203 25.44 18.21 -13.33
N ALA A 204 24.68 17.12 -13.51
CA ALA A 204 24.99 16.08 -14.49
C ALA A 204 25.00 16.61 -15.94
N ALA A 205 24.06 17.51 -16.28
CA ALA A 205 24.04 18.17 -17.59
C ALA A 205 25.26 19.07 -17.81
N SER A 206 25.76 19.74 -16.76
CA SER A 206 26.96 20.58 -16.87
C SER A 206 28.24 19.75 -17.05
N ALA A 207 28.35 18.60 -16.38
CA ALA A 207 29.53 17.73 -16.42
C ALA A 207 29.72 16.98 -17.76
N THR A 208 28.68 16.89 -18.59
CA THR A 208 28.74 16.25 -19.92
C THR A 208 29.01 17.23 -21.07
N ALA A 209 29.10 18.52 -20.76
CA ALA A 209 29.34 19.59 -21.73
C ALA A 209 30.84 19.95 -21.88
N GLU A 210 31.73 19.34 -21.10
CA GLU A 210 33.20 19.46 -21.17
C GLU A 210 33.86 18.24 -21.84
#